data_AF-W6M370-F1
#
_entry.id   AF-W6M370-F1
#
_cell.length_a   1.000
_cell.length_b   1.000
_cell.length_c   1.000
_cell.angle_alpha   90.00
_cell.angle_beta   90.00
_cell.angle_gamma   90.00
#
_symmetry.space_group_name_H-M   'P 1'
#
loop_
_entity.id
_entity.type
_entity.pdbx_description
1 polymer ?
#
loop_
_entity_poly.entity_id
_entity_poly.type
_entity_poly.pdbx_seq_one_letter_code
_entity_poly.pdbx_strand_id
1 'polypeptide(L)'
;MTQAELVYRHLQQLPESLVSEVFDFVKFLEQKQPRLKNQEPRQPGSARGLIWMADDFDAPRETGADMKTKYKETACSGLAVNIIEMLRH
;
A
#
# COMPACT_ATOMS: atom_id res chain seq x y z
N MET A 1 -30.94 -27.93 -1.45
CA MET A 1 -29.46 -27.96 -1.49
C MET A 1 -28.97 -26.58 -1.87
N THR A 2 -27.96 -26.10 -1.18
CA THR A 2 -27.33 -24.80 -1.47
C THR A 2 -26.24 -24.97 -2.53
N GLN A 3 -25.86 -23.87 -3.20
CA GLN A 3 -24.78 -23.90 -4.20
C GLN A 3 -23.43 -24.29 -3.58
N ALA A 4 -23.20 -23.91 -2.31
CA ALA A 4 -21.99 -24.29 -1.57
C ALA A 4 -21.89 -25.80 -1.34
N GLU A 5 -23.02 -26.46 -1.03
CA GLU A 5 -23.07 -27.92 -0.84
C GLU A 5 -22.75 -28.68 -2.14
N LEU A 6 -23.20 -28.17 -3.29
CA LEU A 6 -22.91 -28.78 -4.60
C LEU A 6 -21.42 -28.66 -4.96
N VAL A 7 -20.82 -27.49 -4.73
CA VAL A 7 -19.38 -27.28 -4.95
C VAL A 7 -18.55 -28.21 -4.07
N TYR A 8 -18.90 -28.35 -2.79
CA TYR A 8 -18.19 -29.22 -1.86
C TYR A 8 -18.18 -30.69 -2.33
N ARG A 9 -19.31 -31.21 -2.82
CA ARG A 9 -19.38 -32.58 -3.36
C ARG A 9 -18.48 -32.78 -4.58
N HIS A 10 -18.41 -31.80 -5.49
CA HIS A 10 -17.52 -31.87 -6.64
C HIS A 10 -16.04 -31.81 -6.25
N LEU A 11 -15.71 -31.00 -5.23
CA LEU A 11 -14.36 -30.92 -4.68
C LEU A 11 -13.87 -32.25 -4.10
N GLN A 12 -14.76 -33.04 -3.50
CA GLN A 12 -14.42 -34.37 -2.94
C GLN A 12 -14.06 -35.42 -4.00
N GLN A 13 -14.47 -35.21 -5.26
CA GLN A 13 -14.26 -36.18 -6.35
C GLN A 13 -12.99 -35.86 -7.18
N LEU A 14 -12.36 -34.72 -6.93
CA LEU A 14 -11.19 -34.25 -7.68
C LEU A 14 -9.89 -34.83 -7.11
N PRO A 15 -8.88 -35.09 -7.95
CA PRO A 15 -7.54 -35.44 -7.49
C PRO A 15 -6.87 -34.25 -6.81
N GLU A 16 -5.94 -34.52 -5.89
CA GLU A 16 -5.31 -33.52 -5.02
C GLU A 16 -4.65 -32.37 -5.78
N SER A 17 -4.05 -32.65 -6.95
CA SER A 17 -3.44 -31.63 -7.81
C SER A 17 -4.43 -30.56 -8.27
N LEU A 18 -5.66 -30.96 -8.63
CA LEU A 18 -6.71 -30.04 -9.08
C LEU A 18 -7.34 -29.29 -7.90
N VAL A 19 -7.42 -29.91 -6.73
CA VAL A 19 -7.91 -29.24 -5.51
C VAL A 19 -7.01 -28.08 -5.12
N SER A 20 -5.69 -28.24 -5.27
CA SER A 20 -4.72 -27.14 -5.04
C SER A 20 -4.95 -25.97 -6.00
N GLU A 21 -5.17 -26.24 -7.29
CA GLU A 21 -5.44 -25.20 -8.28
C GLU A 21 -6.74 -24.44 -7.99
N VAL A 22 -7.80 -25.17 -7.58
CA VAL A 22 -9.05 -24.54 -7.16
C VAL A 22 -8.86 -23.69 -5.91
N PHE A 23 -8.05 -24.15 -4.96
CA PHE A 23 -7.72 -23.36 -3.77
C PHE A 23 -7.02 -22.04 -4.12
N ASP A 24 -6.05 -22.07 -5.03
CA ASP A 24 -5.38 -20.87 -5.54
C ASP A 24 -6.36 -19.91 -6.23
N PHE A 25 -7.30 -20.45 -7.01
CA PHE A 25 -8.35 -19.65 -7.63
C PHE A 25 -9.27 -18.99 -6.61
N VAL A 26 -9.66 -19.70 -5.54
CA VAL A 26 -10.45 -19.12 -4.44
C VAL A 26 -9.67 -17.99 -3.76
N LYS A 27 -8.37 -18.19 -3.48
CA LYS A 27 -7.50 -17.14 -2.93
C LYS A 27 -7.43 -15.91 -3.83
N PHE A 28 -7.36 -16.12 -5.14
CA PHE A 28 -7.40 -15.03 -6.11
C PHE A 28 -8.73 -14.28 -6.08
N LEU A 29 -9.87 -14.98 -5.98
CA LEU A 29 -11.18 -14.33 -5.87
C LEU A 29 -11.33 -13.51 -4.58
N GLU A 30 -10.81 -14.00 -3.45
CA GLU A 30 -10.77 -13.27 -2.18
C GLU A 30 -9.98 -11.96 -2.29
N GLN A 31 -8.91 -11.94 -3.10
CA GLN A 31 -8.11 -10.74 -3.35
C GLN A 31 -8.79 -9.78 -4.33
N LYS A 32 -9.51 -10.30 -5.32
CA LYS A 32 -10.23 -9.51 -6.31
C LYS A 32 -11.45 -8.80 -5.74
N GLN A 33 -12.06 -9.34 -4.69
CA GLN A 33 -13.05 -8.56 -3.99
C GLN A 33 -12.37 -7.30 -3.48
N PRO A 34 -12.79 -6.10 -3.94
CA PRO A 34 -12.32 -4.90 -3.32
C PRO A 34 -12.76 -5.05 -1.87
N ARG A 35 -11.79 -5.26 -0.97
CA ARG A 35 -12.05 -5.00 0.44
C ARG A 35 -12.65 -3.61 0.40
N LEU A 36 -13.87 -3.45 0.87
CA LEU A 36 -14.46 -2.15 1.20
C LEU A 36 -13.61 -1.57 2.34
N LYS A 37 -12.33 -1.35 2.09
CA LYS A 37 -11.56 -0.34 2.77
C LYS A 37 -12.32 0.90 2.36
N ASN A 38 -12.95 1.54 3.33
CA ASN A 38 -13.33 2.94 3.27
C ASN A 38 -12.04 3.72 2.97
N GLN A 39 -11.56 3.65 1.73
CA GLN A 39 -10.50 4.49 1.25
C GLN A 39 -11.18 5.84 1.13
N GLU A 40 -10.83 6.74 2.04
CA GLU A 40 -11.24 8.11 1.90
C GLU A 40 -10.88 8.56 0.48
N PRO A 41 -11.81 9.23 -0.22
CA PRO A 41 -11.53 9.73 -1.55
C PRO A 41 -10.26 10.57 -1.48
N ARG A 42 -9.29 10.27 -2.36
CA ARG A 42 -8.03 11.02 -2.42
C ARG A 42 -8.36 12.50 -2.58
N GLN A 43 -8.00 13.30 -1.59
CA GLN A 43 -8.18 14.74 -1.64
C GLN A 43 -7.01 15.35 -2.44
N PRO A 44 -7.26 15.99 -3.58
CA PRO A 44 -6.21 16.69 -4.32
C PRO A 44 -5.57 17.77 -3.44
N GLY A 45 -4.24 17.88 -3.48
CA GLY A 45 -3.52 18.90 -2.71
C GLY A 45 -3.31 18.59 -1.23
N SER A 46 -3.70 17.41 -0.73
CA SER A 46 -3.44 16.98 0.66
C SER A 46 -1.94 16.97 1.03
N ALA A 47 -1.06 16.83 0.04
CA ALA A 47 0.39 16.86 0.20
C ALA A 47 1.03 18.20 -0.21
N ARG A 48 0.24 19.24 -0.48
CA ARG A 48 0.77 20.53 -0.95
C ARG A 48 1.65 21.16 0.14
N GLY A 49 2.91 21.45 -0.22
CA GLY A 49 3.89 22.02 0.71
C GLY A 49 4.53 21.03 1.68
N LEU A 50 4.08 19.76 1.68
CA LEU A 50 4.67 18.69 2.49
C LEU A 50 5.77 17.91 1.75
N ILE A 51 5.79 18.01 0.42
CA ILE A 51 6.77 17.34 -0.43
C ILE A 51 7.58 18.43 -1.14
N TRP A 52 8.90 18.41 -0.92
CA TRP A 52 9.83 19.14 -1.75
C TRP A 52 10.21 18.25 -2.95
N MET A 53 10.00 18.75 -4.15
CA MET A 53 10.48 18.13 -5.39
C MET A 53 11.58 19.03 -5.94
N ALA A 54 12.63 18.41 -6.50
CA ALA A 54 13.64 19.14 -7.24
C ALA A 54 13.01 19.79 -8.48
N ASP A 55 13.59 20.89 -8.94
CA ASP A 55 13.11 21.62 -10.12
C ASP A 55 13.26 20.79 -11.41
N ASP A 56 14.21 19.85 -11.41
CA ASP A 56 14.39 18.84 -12.45
C ASP A 56 14.09 17.44 -11.86
N PHE A 57 13.18 16.71 -12.50
CA PHE A 57 12.80 15.36 -12.08
C PHE A 57 13.91 14.34 -12.32
N ASP A 58 14.77 14.61 -13.31
CA ASP A 58 15.91 13.76 -13.66
C ASP A 58 17.19 14.17 -12.91
N ALA A 59 17.10 15.15 -12.00
CA ALA A 59 18.21 15.53 -11.14
C ALA A 59 18.73 14.31 -10.37
N PRO A 60 20.06 14.15 -10.26
CA PRO A 60 20.64 13.08 -9.46
C PRO A 60 20.04 13.10 -8.05
N ARG A 61 19.53 11.95 -7.59
CA ARG A 61 19.01 11.83 -6.22
C ARG A 61 20.10 12.20 -5.23
N GLU A 62 19.96 13.36 -4.60
CA GLU A 62 20.86 13.81 -3.55
C GLU A 62 20.89 12.76 -2.44
N THR A 63 22.09 12.43 -1.97
CA THR A 63 22.27 11.41 -0.94
C THR A 63 21.79 12.01 0.38
N GLY A 64 21.07 11.25 1.23
CA GLY A 64 20.34 11.76 2.41
C GLY A 64 21.15 12.52 3.49
N ALA A 65 22.44 12.76 3.29
CA ALA A 65 23.26 13.66 4.07
C ALA A 65 22.96 15.14 3.75
N ASP A 66 22.74 15.50 2.48
CA ASP A 66 22.48 16.89 2.04
C ASP A 66 21.06 17.36 2.40
N MET A 67 20.11 16.43 2.52
CA MET A 67 18.73 16.75 2.88
C MET A 67 18.65 17.36 4.30
N LYS A 68 19.50 16.93 5.25
CA LYS A 68 19.43 17.35 6.67
C LYS A 68 19.85 18.80 6.92
N THR A 69 20.74 19.35 6.11
CA THR A 69 21.22 20.74 6.26
C THR A 69 20.17 21.75 5.78
N LYS A 70 19.42 21.42 4.72
CA LYS A 70 18.35 22.27 4.17
C LYS A 70 17.12 22.40 5.09
N TYR A 71 16.84 21.38 5.92
CA TYR A 71 15.75 21.42 6.91
C TYR A 71 16.03 22.25 8.18
N LYS A 72 17.29 22.58 8.47
CA LYS A 72 17.63 23.40 9.66
C LYS A 72 17.36 24.89 9.44
N GLU A 73 17.46 25.37 8.21
CA GLU A 73 17.27 26.79 7.89
C GLU A 73 15.80 27.22 7.85
N THR A 74 14.89 26.30 7.54
CA THR A 74 13.44 26.54 7.55
C THR A 74 12.79 26.31 8.92
N ALA A 75 13.58 25.99 9.95
CA ALA A 75 13.11 25.70 11.31
C ALA A 75 12.65 26.95 12.12
N CYS A 76 12.19 28.00 11.45
CA CYS A 76 11.41 29.06 12.10
C CYS A 76 9.93 28.66 12.33
N SER A 77 9.52 27.46 11.88
CA SER A 77 8.17 26.94 12.12
C SER A 77 8.15 25.45 12.48
N GLY A 78 8.74 25.12 13.63
CA GLY A 78 8.30 24.16 14.66
C GLY A 78 7.55 22.83 14.40
N LEU A 79 7.41 22.29 13.17
CA LEU A 79 6.54 21.11 12.95
C LEU A 79 7.18 19.93 12.20
N ALA A 80 8.38 20.06 11.64
CA ALA A 80 8.92 19.04 10.73
C ALA A 80 9.65 17.85 11.41
N VAL A 81 9.83 17.85 12.74
CA VAL A 81 10.62 16.79 13.41
C VAL A 81 9.80 15.51 13.67
N ASN A 82 8.46 15.59 13.63
CA ASN A 82 7.61 14.52 14.19
C ASN A 82 7.34 13.33 13.24
N ILE A 83 7.64 13.42 11.94
CA ILE A 83 7.32 12.35 10.97
C ILE A 83 8.41 11.26 10.93
N ILE A 84 9.67 11.60 11.22
CA ILE A 84 10.79 10.63 11.14
C ILE A 84 10.87 9.74 12.39
N GLU A 85 10.43 10.22 13.56
CA GLU A 85 10.47 9.46 14.83
C GLU A 85 9.36 8.39 14.93
N MET A 86 8.24 8.52 14.21
CA MET A 86 7.13 7.54 14.29
C MET A 86 7.37 6.22 13.53
N LEU A 87 8.43 6.10 12.73
CA LEU A 87 8.75 4.89 11.95
C LEU A 87 9.83 4.01 12.58
N ARG A 88 10.21 4.29 13.84
CA ARG A 88 11.12 3.44 14.61
C ARG A 88 10.43 2.97 15.90
N HIS A 89 9.45 2.08 15.77
CA HIS A 89 9.07 1.12 16.80
C HIS A 89 8.40 -0.11 16.17
#